data_AF-K1RWK4-F1
#
_entry.id   AF-K1RWK4-F1
#
_cell.length_a   1.000
_cell.length_b   1.000
_cell.length_c   1.000
_cell.angle_alpha   90.00
_cell.angle_beta   90.00
_cell.angle_gamma   90.00
#
_symmetry.space_group_name_H-M   'P 1'
#
loop_
_entity.id
_entity.type
_entity.pdbx_description
1 polymer ?
#
loop_
_entity_poly.entity_id
_entity_poly.type
_entity_poly.pdbx_seq_one_letter_code
_entity_poly.pdbx_strand_id
1 'polypeptide(L)'
;LKPIMPIILFTCILNLFFIHGEGDPLVKLGFITIYAEGINTSVFMTVRIVFLIVGMSLLTYTTSPIALTDAIERLLSPLKKLHFPVHELAMMMTIALRFIPTLIEETDKIMSAQKARGANLDTGGLVKKAKALIPVLIPLFVSAFKRANELALAMECRCYRGGEGRTRMKQLKFGARDIVATVVMAVMFTLIILMNIYVAVPGI
;
A
#
# COMPACT_ATOMS: atom_id res chain seq x y z
N LEU A 1 6.28 11.16 -6.69
CA LEU A 1 5.68 11.85 -7.86
C LEU A 1 6.29 11.45 -9.20
N LYS A 2 7.63 11.46 -9.38
CA LYS A 2 8.28 11.15 -10.68
C LYS A 2 7.69 9.96 -11.47
N PRO A 3 7.47 8.77 -10.87
CA PRO A 3 6.92 7.63 -11.63
C PRO A 3 5.44 7.76 -12.02
N ILE A 4 4.68 8.62 -11.34
CA ILE A 4 3.22 8.79 -11.56
C ILE A 4 2.92 10.02 -12.43
N MET A 5 3.93 10.87 -12.70
CA MET A 5 3.81 12.05 -13.56
C MET A 5 3.17 11.75 -14.93
N PRO A 6 3.50 10.64 -15.63
CA PRO A 6 2.85 10.32 -16.90
C PRO A 6 1.34 10.09 -16.77
N ILE A 7 0.90 9.47 -15.68
CA ILE A 7 -0.52 9.20 -15.40
C ILE A 7 -1.26 10.51 -15.12
N ILE A 8 -0.65 11.42 -14.35
CA ILE A 8 -1.24 12.73 -14.05
C ILE A 8 -1.39 13.57 -15.32
N LEU A 9 -0.36 13.61 -16.17
CA LEU A 9 -0.42 14.32 -17.44
C LEU A 9 -1.46 13.71 -18.38
N PHE A 10 -1.49 12.39 -18.48
CA PHE A 10 -2.46 11.67 -19.31
C PHE A 10 -3.90 11.95 -18.86
N THR A 11 -4.18 11.86 -17.56
CA THR A 11 -5.51 12.14 -17.03
C THR A 11 -5.90 13.61 -17.19
N CYS A 12 -4.98 14.56 -16.99
CA CYS A 12 -5.23 15.98 -17.22
C CYS A 12 -5.58 16.26 -18.70
N ILE A 13 -4.81 15.71 -19.63
CA ILE A 13 -5.04 15.84 -21.08
C ILE A 13 -6.39 15.23 -21.47
N LEU A 14 -6.72 14.03 -20.96
CA LEU A 14 -8.01 13.40 -21.25
C LEU A 14 -9.17 14.23 -20.72
N ASN A 15 -9.13 14.68 -19.47
CA ASN A 15 -10.19 15.52 -18.91
C ASN A 15 -10.35 16.84 -19.67
N LEU A 16 -9.25 17.39 -20.22
CA LEU A 16 -9.28 18.67 -20.93
C LEU A 16 -10.01 18.57 -22.27
N PHE A 17 -9.83 17.45 -22.98
CA PHE A 17 -10.37 17.26 -24.33
C PHE A 17 -11.67 16.47 -24.40
N PHE A 18 -11.93 15.56 -23.45
CA PHE A 18 -13.11 14.70 -23.48
C PHE A 18 -14.29 15.23 -22.66
N ILE A 19 -14.09 16.23 -21.79
CA ILE A 19 -15.19 16.84 -21.04
C ILE A 19 -15.76 17.99 -21.85
N HIS A 20 -17.03 17.84 -22.22
CA HIS A 20 -17.82 18.86 -22.90
C HIS A 20 -18.83 19.45 -21.90
N GLY A 21 -18.88 20.77 -21.82
CA GLY A 21 -19.88 21.49 -21.00
C GLY A 21 -21.07 21.94 -21.84
N GLU A 22 -22.14 22.40 -21.17
CA GLU A 22 -23.36 22.89 -21.84
C GLU A 22 -23.22 24.27 -22.53
N GLY A 23 -22.08 24.95 -22.36
CA GLY A 23 -21.82 26.30 -22.89
C GLY A 23 -20.99 26.36 -24.18
N ASP A 24 -20.82 27.57 -24.73
CA ASP A 24 -19.99 27.80 -25.92
C ASP A 24 -18.50 27.46 -25.65
N PRO A 25 -17.81 26.81 -26.60
CA PRO A 25 -16.40 26.44 -26.44
C PRO A 25 -15.50 27.69 -26.44
N LEU A 26 -14.60 27.79 -25.46
CA LEU A 26 -13.65 28.93 -25.37
C LEU A 26 -12.67 28.96 -26.54
N VAL A 27 -12.22 27.78 -26.98
CA VAL A 27 -11.34 27.63 -28.13
C VAL A 27 -11.87 26.49 -28.99
N LYS A 28 -12.20 26.82 -30.24
CA LYS A 28 -12.54 25.87 -31.29
C LYS A 28 -11.41 25.88 -32.32
N LEU A 29 -10.55 24.87 -32.29
CA LEU A 29 -9.49 24.68 -33.29
C LEU A 29 -9.70 23.31 -33.96
N GLY A 30 -10.52 23.28 -35.02
CA GLY A 30 -10.82 22.05 -35.77
C GLY A 30 -11.44 20.95 -34.91
N PHE A 31 -10.74 19.82 -34.74
CA PHE A 31 -11.17 18.66 -33.94
C PHE A 31 -11.00 18.87 -32.42
N ILE A 32 -10.32 19.94 -32.01
CA ILE A 32 -10.06 20.24 -30.60
C ILE A 32 -11.03 21.33 -30.15
N THR A 33 -11.90 20.97 -29.21
CA THR A 33 -12.81 21.90 -28.54
C THR A 33 -12.50 21.90 -27.06
N ILE A 34 -12.17 23.06 -26.51
CA ILE A 34 -11.86 23.23 -25.09
C ILE A 34 -13.00 24.00 -24.43
N TYR A 35 -13.63 23.36 -23.45
CA TYR A 35 -14.70 23.94 -22.63
C TYR A 35 -14.14 24.44 -21.29
N ALA A 36 -14.77 25.46 -20.71
CA ALA A 36 -14.41 25.95 -19.36
C ALA A 36 -14.48 24.82 -18.32
N GLU A 37 -15.52 23.99 -18.45
CA GLU A 37 -15.76 22.84 -17.58
C GLU A 37 -14.64 21.79 -17.66
N GLY A 38 -14.12 21.56 -18.88
CA GLY A 38 -12.99 20.67 -19.12
C GLY A 38 -11.70 21.17 -18.45
N ILE A 39 -11.45 22.48 -18.46
CA ILE A 39 -10.31 23.08 -17.74
C ILE A 39 -10.48 22.92 -16.23
N ASN A 40 -11.64 23.29 -15.67
CA ASN A 40 -11.91 23.21 -14.24
C ASN A 40 -11.78 21.77 -13.73
N THR A 41 -12.41 20.82 -14.42
CA THR A 41 -12.36 19.40 -14.05
C THR A 41 -10.95 18.83 -14.17
N SER A 42 -10.18 19.21 -15.19
CA SER A 42 -8.79 18.78 -15.36
C SER A 42 -7.90 19.23 -14.21
N VAL A 43 -8.03 20.50 -13.80
CA VAL A 43 -7.29 21.06 -12.67
C VAL A 43 -7.72 20.38 -11.38
N PHE A 44 -9.02 20.23 -11.14
CA PHE A 44 -9.55 19.60 -9.93
C PHE A 44 -9.10 18.14 -9.79
N MET A 45 -9.19 17.35 -10.87
CA MET A 45 -8.75 15.96 -10.89
C MET A 45 -7.23 15.83 -10.71
N THR A 46 -6.45 16.72 -11.33
CA THR A 46 -5.00 16.76 -11.14
C THR A 46 -4.64 17.00 -9.67
N VAL A 47 -5.22 18.03 -9.06
CA VAL A 47 -5.01 18.38 -7.65
C VAL A 47 -5.44 17.23 -6.73
N ARG A 48 -6.59 16.61 -7.00
CA ARG A 48 -7.10 15.45 -6.25
C ARG A 48 -6.11 14.28 -6.28
N ILE A 49 -5.63 13.90 -7.46
CA ILE A 49 -4.68 12.78 -7.62
C ILE A 49 -3.37 13.09 -6.89
N VAL A 50 -2.86 14.32 -7.01
CA VAL A 50 -1.65 14.75 -6.29
C VAL A 50 -1.84 14.62 -4.78
N PHE A 51 -2.94 15.13 -4.22
CA PHE A 51 -3.22 15.02 -2.79
C PHE A 51 -3.36 13.57 -2.32
N LEU A 52 -4.03 12.71 -3.07
CA LEU A 52 -4.14 11.28 -2.75
C LEU A 52 -2.77 10.60 -2.69
N ILE A 53 -1.91 10.85 -3.68
CA ILE A 53 -0.57 10.25 -3.75
C ILE A 53 0.32 10.79 -2.64
N VAL A 54 0.30 12.10 -2.38
CA VAL A 54 1.09 12.72 -1.32
C VAL A 54 0.64 12.19 0.04
N GLY A 55 -0.67 12.08 0.29
CA GLY A 55 -1.21 11.51 1.53
C GLY A 55 -0.77 10.06 1.75
N MET A 56 -0.89 9.21 0.72
CA MET A 56 -0.46 7.80 0.79
C MET A 56 1.06 7.67 0.98
N SER A 57 1.84 8.51 0.29
CA SER A 57 3.30 8.54 0.41
C SER A 57 3.72 8.94 1.83
N LEU A 58 3.09 9.98 2.38
CA LEU A 58 3.38 10.45 3.73
C LEU A 58 3.14 9.34 4.76
N LEU A 59 1.99 8.66 4.70
CA LEU A 59 1.69 7.51 5.55
C LEU A 59 2.77 6.42 5.46
N THR A 60 3.21 6.11 4.24
CA THR A 60 4.22 5.07 3.96
C THR A 60 5.61 5.46 4.46
N TYR A 61 5.98 6.74 4.39
CA TYR A 61 7.27 7.23 4.85
C TYR A 61 7.35 7.44 6.36
N THR A 62 6.25 7.84 7.00
CA THR A 62 6.26 8.16 8.45
C THR A 62 5.95 6.95 9.33
N THR A 63 5.43 5.86 8.76
CA THR A 63 4.90 4.71 9.53
C THR A 63 5.59 3.43 9.12
N SER A 64 6.11 2.67 10.10
CA SER A 64 6.75 1.38 9.79
C SER A 64 5.71 0.33 9.38
N PRO A 65 6.06 -0.64 8.50
CA PRO A 65 5.15 -1.71 8.09
C PRO A 65 4.58 -2.51 9.27
N ILE A 66 5.37 -2.72 10.32
CA ILE A 66 4.95 -3.44 11.54
C ILE A 66 3.89 -2.62 12.31
N ALA A 67 4.05 -1.29 12.36
CA ALA A 67 3.04 -0.44 13.00
C ALA A 67 1.73 -0.41 12.17
N LEU A 68 1.82 -0.48 10.84
CA LEU A 68 0.64 -0.62 9.98
C LEU A 68 -0.09 -1.94 10.22
N THR A 69 0.62 -3.06 10.40
CA THR A 69 -0.03 -4.35 10.74
C THR A 69 -0.70 -4.30 12.11
N ASP A 70 -0.09 -3.67 13.11
CA ASP A 70 -0.72 -3.45 14.42
C ASP A 70 -2.00 -2.59 14.30
N ALA A 71 -1.98 -1.59 13.43
CA ALA A 71 -3.14 -0.73 13.15
C ALA A 71 -4.26 -1.52 12.46
N ILE A 72 -3.95 -2.31 11.44
CA ILE A 72 -4.90 -3.19 10.76
C ILE A 72 -5.52 -4.18 11.75
N GLU A 73 -4.73 -4.77 12.64
CA GLU A 73 -5.25 -5.67 13.68
C GLU A 73 -6.28 -4.98 14.57
N ARG A 74 -6.01 -3.74 15.00
CA ARG A 74 -6.97 -2.94 15.78
C ARG A 74 -8.23 -2.62 14.99
N LEU A 75 -8.10 -2.25 13.72
CA LEU A 75 -9.24 -1.98 12.84
C LEU A 75 -10.09 -3.22 12.58
N LEU A 76 -9.47 -4.41 12.54
CA LEU A 76 -10.16 -5.68 12.37
C LEU A 76 -10.68 -6.27 13.69
N SER A 77 -10.27 -5.75 14.85
CA SER A 77 -10.73 -6.22 16.16
C SER A 77 -12.25 -6.34 16.36
N PRO A 78 -13.13 -5.46 15.82
CA PRO A 78 -14.58 -5.67 15.91
C PRO A 78 -15.06 -6.96 15.22
N LEU A 79 -14.35 -7.44 14.19
CA LEU A 79 -14.68 -8.71 13.52
C LEU A 79 -14.41 -9.92 14.41
N LYS A 80 -13.67 -9.78 15.53
CA LYS A 80 -13.54 -10.86 16.53
C LYS A 80 -14.90 -11.33 17.04
N LYS A 81 -15.89 -10.43 17.12
CA LYS A 81 -17.26 -10.77 17.53
C LYS A 81 -17.96 -11.70 16.53
N LEU A 82 -17.50 -11.72 15.29
CA LEU A 82 -17.96 -12.61 14.21
C LEU A 82 -17.09 -13.87 14.11
N HIS A 83 -16.34 -14.23 15.16
CA HIS A 83 -15.41 -15.36 15.19
C HIS A 83 -14.29 -15.30 14.14
N PHE A 84 -13.93 -14.09 13.70
CA PHE A 84 -12.82 -13.90 12.77
C PHE A 84 -11.46 -13.96 13.50
N PRO A 85 -10.47 -14.73 13.02
CA PRO A 85 -9.18 -14.97 13.70
C PRO A 85 -8.19 -13.80 13.51
N VAL A 86 -8.55 -12.64 14.06
CA VAL A 86 -7.78 -11.38 13.92
C VAL A 86 -6.36 -11.51 14.49
N HIS A 87 -6.19 -12.20 15.62
CA HIS A 87 -4.90 -12.31 16.31
C HIS A 87 -3.92 -13.20 15.53
N GLU A 88 -4.42 -14.30 14.99
CA GLU A 88 -3.66 -15.24 14.15
C GLU A 88 -3.22 -14.57 12.86
N LEU A 89 -4.11 -13.79 12.22
CA LEU A 89 -3.78 -13.00 11.05
C LEU A 89 -2.68 -11.98 11.34
N ALA A 90 -2.81 -11.24 12.44
CA ALA A 90 -1.80 -10.26 12.85
C ALA A 90 -0.44 -10.92 13.13
N MET A 91 -0.43 -12.10 13.76
CA MET A 91 0.78 -12.87 13.96
C MET A 91 1.41 -13.30 12.62
N MET A 92 0.64 -13.90 11.72
CA MET A 92 1.13 -14.34 10.41
C MET A 92 1.73 -13.16 9.62
N MET A 93 1.05 -12.02 9.61
CA MET A 93 1.55 -10.80 8.97
C MET A 93 2.85 -10.29 9.60
N THR A 94 2.95 -10.29 10.94
CA THR A 94 4.17 -9.86 11.64
C THR A 94 5.35 -10.79 11.35
N ILE A 95 5.11 -12.11 11.33
CA ILE A 95 6.12 -13.11 10.96
C ILE A 95 6.56 -12.90 9.51
N ALA A 96 5.61 -12.75 8.59
CA ALA A 96 5.89 -12.52 7.17
C ALA A 96 6.74 -11.25 6.97
N LEU A 97 6.33 -10.11 7.55
CA LEU A 97 7.09 -8.86 7.46
C LEU A 97 8.52 -8.99 8.01
N ARG A 98 8.71 -9.76 9.08
CA ARG A 98 10.04 -10.01 9.65
C ARG A 98 10.89 -10.94 8.78
N PHE A 99 10.26 -11.89 8.08
CA PHE A 99 10.96 -12.85 7.23
C PHE A 99 11.28 -12.32 5.84
N ILE A 100 10.53 -11.33 5.32
CA ILE A 100 10.81 -10.73 4.01
C ILE A 100 12.27 -10.28 3.86
N PRO A 101 12.86 -9.47 4.77
CA PRO A 101 14.26 -9.07 4.64
C PRO A 101 15.22 -10.26 4.62
N THR A 102 15.01 -11.25 5.49
CA THR A 102 15.92 -12.41 5.53
C THR A 102 15.79 -13.31 4.30
N LEU A 103 14.59 -13.46 3.74
CA LEU A 103 14.38 -14.21 2.50
C LEU A 103 15.02 -13.52 1.30
N ILE A 104 15.05 -12.18 1.28
CA ILE A 104 15.77 -11.42 0.25
C ILE A 104 17.28 -11.68 0.39
N GLU A 105 17.84 -11.53 1.59
CA GLU A 105 19.27 -11.81 1.83
C GLU A 105 19.67 -13.26 1.47
N GLU A 106 18.79 -14.21 1.76
CA GLU A 106 19.01 -15.62 1.42
C GLU A 106 18.92 -15.86 -0.09
N THR A 107 17.97 -15.22 -0.75
CA THR A 107 17.85 -15.23 -2.21
C THR A 107 19.14 -14.70 -2.85
N ASP A 108 19.67 -13.58 -2.37
CA ASP A 108 20.92 -12.98 -2.87
C ASP A 108 22.12 -13.92 -2.68
N LYS A 109 22.21 -14.61 -1.53
CA LYS A 109 23.24 -15.62 -1.26
C LYS A 109 23.12 -16.82 -2.20
N ILE A 110 21.92 -17.36 -2.38
CA ILE A 110 21.67 -18.49 -3.27
C ILE A 110 21.96 -18.09 -4.73
N MET A 111 21.50 -16.93 -5.17
CA MET A 111 21.80 -16.42 -6.52
C MET A 111 23.30 -16.28 -6.76
N SER A 112 24.04 -15.71 -5.80
CA SER A 112 25.49 -15.57 -5.89
C SER A 112 26.20 -16.93 -5.96
N ALA A 113 25.76 -17.90 -5.14
CA ALA A 113 26.29 -19.26 -5.17
C ALA A 113 26.01 -19.98 -6.50
N GLN A 114 24.82 -19.81 -7.08
CA GLN A 114 24.49 -20.40 -8.38
C GLN A 114 25.28 -19.75 -9.51
N LYS A 115 25.47 -18.42 -9.49
CA LYS A 115 26.34 -17.71 -10.45
C LYS A 115 27.78 -18.21 -10.37
N ALA A 116 28.32 -18.43 -9.17
CA ALA A 116 29.66 -19.01 -8.96
C ALA A 116 29.78 -20.46 -9.48
N ARG A 117 28.67 -21.22 -9.48
CA ARG A 117 28.58 -22.57 -10.07
C ARG A 117 28.35 -22.56 -11.59
N GLY A 118 28.44 -21.40 -12.25
CA GLY A 118 28.29 -21.26 -13.70
C GLY A 118 26.85 -21.11 -14.19
N ALA A 119 25.87 -20.90 -13.30
CA ALA A 119 24.50 -20.63 -13.70
C ALA A 119 24.38 -19.23 -14.32
N ASN A 120 24.05 -19.17 -15.61
CA ASN A 120 23.74 -17.93 -16.31
C ASN A 120 22.27 -17.54 -16.08
N LEU A 121 22.03 -16.70 -15.07
CA LEU A 121 20.69 -16.23 -14.70
C LEU A 121 20.18 -15.07 -15.58
N ASP A 122 21.10 -14.34 -16.22
CA ASP A 122 20.79 -13.05 -16.85
C ASP A 122 20.65 -13.12 -18.38
N THR A 123 21.05 -14.24 -19.02
CA THR A 123 21.12 -14.39 -20.48
C THR A 123 20.11 -15.39 -21.06
N GLY A 124 19.59 -15.09 -22.25
CA GLY A 124 18.66 -15.95 -23.00
C GLY A 124 17.20 -15.44 -23.03
N GLY A 125 16.33 -16.18 -23.75
CA GLY A 125 14.90 -15.87 -23.85
C GLY A 125 14.13 -16.11 -22.55
N LEU A 126 12.90 -15.59 -22.47
CA LEU A 126 12.04 -15.64 -21.27
C LEU A 126 11.93 -17.04 -20.65
N VAL A 127 11.75 -18.08 -21.47
CA VAL A 127 11.64 -19.47 -21.01
C VAL A 127 12.94 -19.98 -20.38
N LYS A 128 14.09 -19.60 -20.95
CA LYS A 128 15.41 -20.01 -20.43
C LYS A 128 15.70 -19.33 -19.10
N LYS A 129 15.32 -18.05 -18.96
CA LYS A 129 15.41 -17.31 -17.69
C LYS A 129 14.52 -17.93 -16.61
N ALA A 130 13.28 -18.28 -16.94
CA ALA A 130 12.38 -18.96 -15.98
C ALA A 130 12.96 -20.29 -15.49
N LYS A 131 13.49 -21.13 -16.39
CA LYS A 131 14.16 -22.38 -16.03
C LYS A 131 15.42 -22.16 -15.18
N ALA A 132 16.17 -21.09 -15.46
CA ALA A 132 17.38 -20.75 -14.71
C ALA A 132 17.10 -20.33 -13.25
N LEU A 133 15.86 -19.98 -12.90
CA LEU A 133 15.46 -19.65 -11.53
C LEU A 133 15.12 -20.87 -10.67
N ILE A 134 14.88 -22.05 -11.27
CA ILE A 134 14.52 -23.27 -10.54
C ILE A 134 15.59 -23.65 -9.47
N PRO A 135 16.90 -23.61 -9.76
CA PRO A 135 17.95 -23.89 -8.77
C PRO A 135 18.06 -22.86 -7.65
N VAL A 136 17.40 -21.70 -7.77
CA VAL A 136 17.29 -20.69 -6.70
C VAL A 136 16.01 -20.94 -5.88
N LEU A 137 14.91 -21.22 -6.56
CA LEU A 137 13.59 -21.42 -5.95
C LEU A 137 13.54 -22.63 -5.02
N ILE A 138 14.08 -23.78 -5.46
CA ILE A 138 14.02 -25.02 -4.67
C ILE A 138 14.75 -24.87 -3.32
N PRO A 139 16.03 -24.41 -3.26
CA PRO A 139 16.71 -24.21 -1.98
C PRO A 139 16.05 -23.17 -1.09
N LEU A 140 15.54 -22.07 -1.67
CA LEU A 140 14.83 -21.04 -0.92
C LEU A 140 13.58 -21.61 -0.25
N PHE A 141 12.82 -22.45 -0.96
CA PHE A 141 11.63 -23.09 -0.43
C PHE A 141 11.97 -24.06 0.71
N VAL A 142 12.98 -24.92 0.53
CA VAL A 142 13.44 -25.84 1.58
C VAL A 142 13.87 -25.07 2.83
N SER A 143 14.61 -23.97 2.65
CA SER A 143 15.04 -23.13 3.78
C SER A 143 13.87 -22.45 4.49
N ALA A 144 12.89 -21.93 3.73
CA ALA A 144 11.69 -21.33 4.29
C ALA A 144 10.88 -22.34 5.13
N PHE A 145 10.75 -23.59 4.66
CA PHE A 145 10.09 -24.67 5.43
C PHE A 145 10.85 -25.03 6.68
N LYS A 146 12.18 -25.17 6.60
CA LYS A 146 13.02 -25.43 7.76
C LYS A 146 12.84 -24.34 8.82
N ARG A 147 12.87 -23.07 8.40
CA ARG A 147 12.68 -21.92 9.29
C ARG A 147 11.28 -21.87 9.89
N ALA A 148 10.25 -22.22 9.13
CA ALA A 148 8.90 -22.30 9.65
C ALA A 148 8.79 -23.36 10.76
N ASN A 149 9.38 -24.55 10.56
CA ASN A 149 9.43 -25.61 11.57
C ASN A 149 10.23 -25.20 12.82
N GLU A 150 11.40 -24.58 12.63
CA GLU A 150 12.21 -24.08 13.75
C GLU A 150 11.47 -22.99 14.55
N LEU A 151 10.78 -22.07 13.85
CA LEU A 151 9.98 -21.03 14.49
C LEU A 151 8.80 -21.64 15.26
N ALA A 152 8.08 -22.59 14.67
CA ALA A 152 6.95 -23.27 15.29
C ALA A 152 7.41 -24.02 16.56
N LEU A 153 8.47 -24.81 16.47
CA LEU A 153 9.05 -25.52 17.61
C LEU A 153 9.50 -24.53 18.71
N ALA A 154 10.18 -23.45 18.34
CA ALA A 154 10.59 -22.42 19.30
C ALA A 154 9.41 -21.72 19.96
N MET A 155 8.29 -21.53 19.24
CA MET A 155 7.05 -20.98 19.79
C MET A 155 6.41 -21.97 20.78
N GLU A 156 6.36 -23.26 20.46
CA GLU A 156 5.86 -24.30 21.37
C GLU A 156 6.71 -24.43 22.63
N CYS A 157 8.04 -24.41 22.51
CA CYS A 157 8.96 -24.42 23.66
C CYS A 157 8.78 -23.19 24.57
N ARG A 158 8.31 -22.05 24.02
CA ARG A 158 7.93 -20.85 24.78
C ARG A 158 6.48 -20.87 25.26
N CYS A 159 5.84 -22.03 25.23
CA CYS A 159 4.45 -22.26 25.62
C CYS A 159 3.45 -21.36 24.87
N TYR A 160 3.71 -21.07 23.59
CA TYR A 160 2.78 -20.30 22.77
C TYR A 160 1.54 -21.14 22.43
N ARG A 161 0.37 -20.77 22.96
CA ARG A 161 -0.91 -21.52 22.84
C ARG A 161 -2.03 -20.78 22.08
N GLY A 162 -1.70 -19.81 21.22
CA GLY A 162 -2.71 -19.00 20.51
C GLY A 162 -3.08 -17.71 21.24
N GLY A 163 -4.14 -17.04 20.78
CA GLY A 163 -4.49 -15.65 21.15
C GLY A 163 -5.30 -15.43 22.42
N GLU A 164 -5.94 -16.45 22.98
CA GLU A 164 -6.78 -16.31 24.18
C GLU A 164 -5.94 -16.04 25.45
N GLY A 165 -6.39 -15.11 26.29
CA GLY A 165 -5.74 -14.78 27.56
C GLY A 165 -4.35 -14.12 27.44
N ARG A 166 -3.93 -13.69 26.25
CA ARG A 166 -2.61 -13.06 26.04
C ARG A 166 -2.57 -11.59 26.45
N THR A 167 -1.48 -11.18 27.09
CA THR A 167 -1.12 -9.77 27.30
C THR A 167 -0.26 -9.24 26.15
N ARG A 168 -0.45 -7.97 25.77
CA ARG A 168 0.40 -7.29 24.77
C ARG A 168 1.56 -6.56 25.43
N MET A 169 2.78 -6.85 24.96
CA MET A 169 3.99 -6.13 25.36
C MET A 169 4.01 -4.71 24.78
N LYS A 170 3.69 -4.55 23.49
CA LYS A 170 3.60 -3.24 22.83
C LYS A 170 2.12 -2.85 22.70
N GLN A 171 1.72 -1.86 23.48
CA GLN A 171 0.36 -1.30 23.44
C GLN A 171 0.44 0.07 22.80
N LEU A 172 -0.37 0.35 21.76
CA LEU A 172 -0.48 1.71 21.26
C LEU A 172 -1.29 2.52 22.29
N LYS A 173 -0.66 3.55 22.85
CA LYS A 173 -1.26 4.49 23.80
C LYS A 173 -1.63 5.75 23.05
N PHE A 174 -2.83 6.27 23.29
CA PHE A 174 -3.25 7.57 22.77
C PHE A 174 -2.47 8.67 23.49
N GLY A 175 -1.70 9.44 22.74
CA GLY A 175 -0.98 10.60 23.24
C GLY A 175 -1.75 11.90 23.04
N ALA A 176 -1.29 12.99 23.68
CA ALA A 176 -1.86 14.32 23.48
C ALA A 176 -1.80 14.78 22.01
N ARG A 177 -0.76 14.37 21.26
CA ARG A 177 -0.64 14.64 19.82
C ARG A 177 -1.72 13.94 19.00
N ASP A 178 -2.14 12.74 19.41
CA ASP A 178 -3.19 11.99 18.72
C ASP A 178 -4.54 12.65 18.93
N ILE A 179 -4.79 13.20 20.12
CA ILE A 179 -6.01 13.96 20.42
C ILE A 179 -6.07 15.22 19.57
N VAL A 180 -4.99 16.02 19.56
CA VAL A 180 -4.91 17.24 18.73
C VAL A 180 -5.11 16.89 17.25
N ALA A 181 -4.44 15.87 16.74
CA ALA A 181 -4.60 15.43 15.35
C ALA A 181 -6.04 14.99 15.06
N THR A 182 -6.68 14.24 15.97
CA THR A 182 -8.08 13.79 15.83
C THR A 182 -9.04 14.97 15.80
N VAL A 183 -8.85 15.96 16.67
CA VAL A 183 -9.68 17.18 16.69
C VAL A 183 -9.50 17.99 15.42
N VAL A 184 -8.26 18.24 14.99
CA VAL A 184 -7.97 18.97 13.75
C VAL A 184 -8.59 18.26 12.54
N MET A 185 -8.47 16.93 12.45
CA MET A 185 -9.07 16.14 11.39
C MET A 185 -10.60 16.21 11.42
N ALA A 186 -11.23 16.14 12.60
CA ALA A 186 -12.68 16.26 12.74
C ALA A 186 -13.19 17.65 12.34
N VAL A 187 -12.49 18.71 12.72
CA VAL A 187 -12.80 20.09 12.31
C VAL A 187 -12.65 20.25 10.80
N MET A 188 -11.55 19.74 10.21
CA MET A 188 -11.37 19.79 8.75
C MET A 188 -12.50 19.04 8.01
N PHE A 189 -12.86 17.83 8.46
CA PHE A 189 -13.94 17.06 7.86
C PHE A 189 -15.30 17.76 7.94
N THR A 190 -15.63 18.32 9.11
CA THR A 190 -16.89 19.04 9.30
C THR A 190 -16.94 20.31 8.45
N LEU A 191 -15.84 21.06 8.35
CA LEU A 191 -15.75 22.22 7.45
C LEU A 191 -15.92 21.83 5.98
N ILE A 192 -15.34 20.71 5.53
CA ILE A 192 -15.51 20.21 4.16
C ILE A 192 -16.97 19.83 3.90
N ILE A 193 -17.63 19.14 4.84
CA ILE A 193 -19.04 18.77 4.71
C ILE A 193 -19.92 20.03 4.67
N LEU A 194 -19.69 21.00 5.54
CA LEU A 194 -20.42 22.27 5.54
C LEU A 194 -20.18 23.03 4.23
N MET A 195 -18.94 23.11 3.76
CA MET A 195 -18.63 23.75 2.48
C MET A 195 -19.34 23.03 1.32
N ASN A 196 -19.39 21.70 1.31
CA ASN A 196 -20.10 20.95 0.27
C ASN A 196 -21.62 21.20 0.29
N ILE A 197 -22.22 21.35 1.48
CA ILE A 197 -23.66 21.61 1.63
C ILE A 197 -24.02 23.07 1.28
N TYR A 198 -23.23 24.05 1.74
CA TYR A 198 -23.51 25.48 1.56
C TYR A 198 -22.99 26.03 0.22
N VAL A 199 -21.84 25.54 -0.23
CA VAL A 199 -21.31 25.75 -1.58
C VAL A 199 -21.66 24.49 -2.36
N ALA A 200 -22.95 24.27 -2.61
CA ALA A 200 -23.36 23.31 -3.62
C ALA A 200 -22.77 23.79 -4.94
N VAL A 201 -21.61 23.25 -5.31
CA VAL A 201 -21.04 23.38 -6.64
C VAL A 201 -22.11 22.81 -7.57
N PRO A 202 -22.74 23.62 -8.42
CA PRO A 202 -23.69 23.10 -9.38
C PRO A 202 -22.89 22.22 -10.35
N GLY A 203 -23.12 20.91 -10.34
CA GLY A 203 -22.51 19.99 -11.32
C GLY A 203 -21.68 18.82 -10.79
N ILE A 204 -22.05 18.21 -9.66
CA ILE A 204 -21.95 16.75 -9.55
C ILE A 204 -23.31 16.18 -9.95
#